data_AF-A0A3R6XPM4-F1
#
_entry.id   AF-A0A3R6XPM4-F1
#
_cell.length_a   1.000
_cell.length_b   1.000
_cell.length_c   1.000
_cell.angle_alpha   90.00
_cell.angle_beta   90.00
_cell.angle_gamma   90.00
#
_symmetry.space_group_name_H-M   'P 1'
#
loop_
_entity.id
_entity.type
_entity.pdbx_description
1 polymer ?
#
loop_
_entity_poly.entity_id
_entity_poly.type
_entity_poly.pdbx_seq_one_letter_code
_entity_poly.pdbx_strand_id
1 'polypeptide(L)'
;METVVPLKGDMWRYCSETIDEYVDFDVRSAEYNVLHTEDFSWDEHCFSLVSRYFPGPGGAILEDLFKLTMKLTYRTYGQDQATDKDAAAAANQEDDDEKKSEVDTTPFRHAIWYYVHRIYGICHDDYDYRNVNIYLNRPTKHFVKKVACTPWRVTVKDFEHFSHTLTASEKCHVTLLAAEARKQAGLMYGLRAVMQHFL
;
A
#
# COMPACT_ATOMS: atom_id res chain seq x y z
N MET A 1 4.65 6.49 -41.62
CA MET A 1 4.57 6.03 -40.21
C MET A 1 5.50 6.92 -39.42
N GLU A 2 4.93 7.90 -38.71
CA GLU A 2 5.73 8.75 -37.81
C GLU A 2 6.17 7.90 -36.63
N THR A 3 7.49 7.71 -36.52
CA THR A 3 8.12 7.13 -35.35
C THR A 3 7.95 8.09 -34.18
N VAL A 4 7.07 7.74 -33.24
CA VAL A 4 6.95 8.44 -31.96
C VAL A 4 8.27 8.23 -31.21
N VAL A 5 9.17 9.21 -31.27
CA VAL A 5 10.36 9.23 -30.43
C VAL A 5 9.87 9.47 -29.00
N PRO A 6 10.08 8.55 -28.05
CA PRO A 6 9.72 8.82 -26.67
C PRO A 6 10.50 10.05 -26.24
N LEU A 7 9.81 11.10 -25.80
CA LEU A 7 10.43 12.28 -25.21
C LEU A 7 11.21 11.82 -23.97
N LYS A 8 12.47 11.46 -24.17
CA LYS A 8 13.44 11.15 -23.14
C LYS A 8 13.70 12.43 -22.35
N GLY A 9 12.87 12.71 -21.34
CA GLY A 9 13.07 13.82 -20.42
C GLY A 9 14.38 13.69 -19.65
N ASP A 10 14.89 14.76 -19.05
CA ASP A 10 16.28 14.87 -18.53
C ASP A 10 16.78 13.74 -17.62
N MET A 11 15.86 13.01 -16.97
CA MET A 11 16.15 11.87 -16.10
C MET A 11 16.47 10.58 -16.86
N TRP A 12 16.23 10.51 -18.17
CA TRP A 12 16.41 9.28 -18.96
C TRP A 12 17.83 8.71 -18.88
N ARG A 13 18.84 9.57 -18.67
CA ARG A 13 20.25 9.20 -18.52
C ARG A 13 20.53 8.31 -17.30
N TYR A 14 19.61 8.26 -16.34
CA TYR A 14 19.70 7.45 -15.12
C TYR A 14 18.85 6.18 -15.20
N CYS A 15 18.12 5.97 -16.30
CA CYS A 15 17.28 4.79 -16.51
C CYS A 15 18.01 3.78 -17.40
N SER A 16 17.59 2.51 -17.32
CA SER A 16 17.98 1.49 -18.29
C SER A 16 17.53 1.89 -19.70
N GLU A 17 18.22 1.37 -20.72
CA GLU A 17 17.81 1.50 -22.12
C GLU A 17 16.43 0.87 -22.37
N THR A 18 16.07 -0.13 -21.55
CA THR A 18 14.76 -0.77 -21.49
C THR A 18 13.89 -0.14 -20.40
N ILE A 19 12.64 0.14 -20.73
CA ILE A 19 11.62 0.55 -19.75
C ILE A 19 10.63 -0.61 -19.64
N ASP A 20 10.71 -1.34 -18.53
CA ASP A 20 9.75 -2.38 -18.22
C ASP A 20 8.57 -1.75 -17.46
N GLU A 21 7.40 -1.75 -18.09
CA GLU A 21 6.17 -1.31 -17.45
C GLU A 21 5.56 -2.43 -16.62
N TYR A 22 4.81 -2.06 -15.59
CA TYR A 22 4.04 -3.04 -14.83
C TYR A 22 3.01 -3.72 -15.74
N VAL A 23 3.04 -5.06 -15.73
CA VAL A 23 2.05 -5.93 -16.38
C VAL A 23 1.25 -6.64 -15.30
N ASP A 24 -0.05 -6.81 -15.55
CA ASP A 24 -0.91 -7.49 -14.58
C ASP A 24 -0.43 -8.90 -14.27
N PHE A 25 -0.28 -9.20 -12.99
CA PHE A 25 0.08 -10.54 -12.53
C PHE A 25 -1.00 -11.54 -12.96
N ASP A 26 -0.67 -12.37 -13.94
CA ASP A 26 -1.49 -13.49 -14.35
C ASP A 26 -1.28 -14.70 -13.44
N VAL A 27 -2.30 -15.02 -12.64
CA VAL A 27 -2.32 -16.22 -11.77
C VAL A 27 -2.33 -17.54 -12.56
N ARG A 28 -2.57 -17.50 -13.87
CA ARG A 28 -2.57 -18.66 -14.77
C ARG A 28 -1.31 -18.73 -15.65
N SER A 29 -0.34 -17.85 -15.43
CA SER A 29 0.91 -17.86 -16.16
C SER A 29 1.61 -19.22 -16.01
N ALA A 30 2.19 -19.72 -17.11
CA ALA A 30 3.05 -20.89 -17.09
C ALA A 30 4.50 -20.55 -16.69
N GLU A 31 4.85 -19.27 -16.68
CA GLU A 31 6.23 -18.79 -16.49
C GLU A 31 6.58 -18.56 -15.01
N TYR A 32 5.57 -18.28 -14.17
CA TYR A 32 5.76 -17.97 -12.76
C TYR A 32 4.56 -18.38 -11.92
N ASN A 33 4.80 -18.58 -10.62
CA ASN A 33 3.77 -18.94 -9.65
C ASN A 33 3.50 -17.82 -8.65
N VAL A 34 2.30 -17.86 -8.05
CA VAL A 34 1.95 -17.05 -6.88
C VAL A 34 2.94 -17.33 -5.75
N LEU A 35 3.39 -16.27 -5.07
CA LEU A 35 4.19 -16.40 -3.86
C LEU A 35 3.26 -16.52 -2.66
N HIS A 36 3.17 -17.72 -2.11
CA HIS A 36 2.44 -17.97 -0.87
C HIS A 36 3.28 -17.52 0.34
N THR A 37 2.65 -16.85 1.28
CA THR A 37 3.33 -16.36 2.48
C THR A 37 3.77 -17.47 3.41
N GLU A 38 3.09 -18.63 3.39
CA GLU A 38 3.54 -19.85 4.08
C GLU A 38 4.90 -20.34 3.56
N ASP A 39 5.19 -20.14 2.27
CA ASP A 39 6.48 -20.53 1.69
C ASP A 39 7.58 -19.50 1.96
N PHE A 40 7.22 -18.20 1.93
CA PHE A 40 8.18 -17.11 2.06
C PHE A 40 7.50 -15.81 2.53
N SER A 41 7.49 -15.62 3.84
CA SER A 41 6.98 -14.41 4.50
C SER A 41 8.07 -13.39 4.81
N TRP A 42 7.63 -12.15 5.08
CA TRP A 42 8.53 -11.11 5.55
C TRP A 42 9.10 -11.46 6.94
N ASP A 43 8.24 -11.88 7.86
CA ASP A 43 8.57 -12.11 9.26
C ASP A 43 9.52 -13.30 9.48
N GLU A 44 9.30 -14.41 8.77
CA GLU A 44 10.11 -15.63 8.99
C GLU A 44 11.40 -15.64 8.18
N HIS A 45 11.36 -15.11 6.95
CA HIS A 45 12.47 -15.25 5.99
C HIS A 45 13.16 -13.92 5.71
N CYS A 46 12.41 -12.91 5.24
CA CYS A 46 12.99 -11.68 4.71
C CYS A 46 13.78 -10.91 5.77
N PHE A 47 13.21 -10.73 6.95
CA PHE A 47 13.86 -9.99 8.03
C PHE A 47 15.19 -10.62 8.44
N SER A 48 15.24 -11.95 8.51
CA SER A 48 16.46 -12.71 8.78
C SER A 48 17.51 -12.52 7.69
N LEU A 49 17.11 -12.57 6.42
CA LEU A 49 18.00 -12.34 5.27
C LEU A 49 18.57 -10.91 5.27
N VAL A 50 17.74 -9.90 5.52
CA VAL A 50 18.20 -8.51 5.63
C VAL A 50 19.21 -8.38 6.77
N SER A 51 18.91 -8.95 7.94
CA SER A 51 19.81 -8.90 9.10
C SER A 51 21.16 -9.59 8.83
N ARG A 52 21.16 -10.65 8.03
CA ARG A 52 22.36 -11.40 7.65
C ARG A 52 23.22 -10.67 6.61
N TYR A 53 22.60 -10.14 5.55
CA TYR A 53 23.32 -9.57 4.40
C TYR A 53 23.48 -8.05 4.44
N PHE A 54 22.69 -7.36 5.27
CA PHE A 54 22.77 -5.92 5.51
C PHE A 54 22.82 -5.65 7.02
N PRO A 55 23.93 -6.03 7.69
CA PRO A 55 24.04 -5.89 9.13
C PRO A 55 24.02 -4.42 9.55
N GLY A 56 23.31 -4.14 10.65
CA GLY A 56 23.14 -2.78 11.19
C GLY A 56 21.67 -2.47 11.47
N PRO A 57 21.34 -1.20 11.77
CA PRO A 57 19.99 -0.81 12.14
C PRO A 57 18.99 -0.85 10.98
N GLY A 58 19.46 -0.96 9.73
CA GLY A 58 18.62 -0.86 8.54
C GLY A 58 17.48 -1.87 8.48
N GLY A 59 17.73 -3.14 8.87
CA GLY A 59 16.68 -4.16 8.91
C GLY A 59 15.57 -3.82 9.91
N ALA A 60 15.95 -3.41 11.13
CA ALA A 60 15.00 -3.00 12.17
C ALA A 60 14.20 -1.75 11.76
N ILE A 61 14.86 -0.77 11.13
CA ILE A 61 14.18 0.43 10.63
C ILE A 61 13.13 0.09 9.57
N LEU A 62 13.43 -0.84 8.65
CA LEU A 62 12.47 -1.30 7.64
C LEU A 62 11.27 -1.98 8.29
N GLU A 63 11.53 -2.87 9.24
CA GLU A 63 10.50 -3.57 10.00
C GLU A 63 9.58 -2.61 10.76
N ASP A 64 10.17 -1.67 11.48
CA ASP A 64 9.43 -0.65 12.23
C ASP A 64 8.59 0.22 11.29
N LEU A 65 9.08 0.54 10.10
CA LEU A 65 8.35 1.34 9.12
C LEU A 65 7.14 0.59 8.54
N PHE A 66 7.29 -0.71 8.25
CA PHE A 66 6.17 -1.56 7.82
C PHE A 66 5.12 -1.68 8.91
N LYS A 67 5.55 -1.98 10.14
CA LYS A 67 4.65 -2.07 11.30
C LYS A 67 3.97 -0.75 11.61
N LEU A 68 4.70 0.36 11.57
CA LEU A 68 4.18 1.70 11.83
C LEU A 68 3.10 2.05 10.81
N THR A 69 3.39 1.89 9.52
CA THR A 69 2.43 2.22 8.46
C THR A 69 1.19 1.34 8.54
N MET A 70 1.36 0.04 8.83
CA MET A 70 0.23 -0.86 8.99
C MET A 70 -0.61 -0.50 10.22
N LYS A 71 0.00 -0.18 11.37
CA LYS A 71 -0.70 0.09 12.63
C LYS A 71 -1.22 1.52 12.75
N LEU A 72 -0.73 2.45 11.95
CA LEU A 72 -1.14 3.85 11.99
C LEU A 72 -2.66 3.94 11.84
N THR A 73 -3.32 4.56 12.82
CA THR A 73 -4.74 4.83 12.78
C THR A 73 -5.07 5.95 13.75
N TYR A 74 -5.93 6.87 13.31
CA TYR A 74 -6.56 7.87 14.18
C TYR A 74 -7.93 7.41 14.67
N ARG A 75 -8.33 6.18 14.32
CA ARG A 75 -9.63 5.58 14.64
C ARG A 75 -10.81 6.42 14.14
N THR A 76 -10.61 7.08 13.00
CA THR A 76 -11.58 7.89 12.27
C THR A 76 -11.79 7.32 10.88
N TYR A 77 -12.95 7.58 10.29
CA TYR A 77 -13.23 7.27 8.89
C TYR A 77 -14.18 8.32 8.31
N GLY A 78 -13.66 9.23 7.48
CA GLY A 78 -14.45 10.21 6.75
C GLY A 78 -15.26 11.17 7.62
N GLN A 79 -14.83 11.39 8.86
CA GLN A 79 -15.41 12.41 9.72
C GLN A 79 -14.95 13.77 9.19
N ASP A 80 -15.89 14.52 8.60
CA ASP A 80 -15.69 15.92 8.25
C ASP A 80 -15.33 16.73 9.49
N GLN A 81 -14.44 17.72 9.33
CA GLN A 81 -14.27 18.83 10.29
C GLN A 81 -15.56 19.69 10.46
N ALA A 82 -16.70 19.26 9.92
CA ALA A 82 -17.97 19.96 10.01
C ALA A 82 -18.59 19.87 11.42
N THR A 83 -18.23 18.88 12.23
CA THR A 83 -18.71 18.80 13.63
C THR A 83 -18.03 19.80 14.57
N ASP A 84 -16.94 20.44 14.17
CA ASP A 84 -16.25 21.42 15.03
C ASP A 84 -16.99 22.77 15.11
N LYS A 85 -17.94 23.06 14.20
CA LYS A 85 -18.72 24.31 14.24
C LYS A 85 -19.97 24.22 15.11
N ASP A 86 -20.58 23.04 15.23
CA ASP A 86 -21.76 22.82 16.09
C ASP A 86 -21.36 22.37 17.51
N ALA A 87 -20.16 21.80 17.70
CA ALA A 87 -19.61 21.49 19.03
C ALA A 87 -19.31 22.75 19.86
N ALA A 88 -18.97 23.87 19.23
CA ALA A 88 -18.71 25.13 19.93
C ALA A 88 -19.99 25.76 20.54
N ALA A 89 -21.19 25.38 20.07
CA ALA A 89 -22.46 25.86 20.61
C ALA A 89 -22.98 25.02 21.80
N ALA A 90 -22.39 23.84 22.05
CA ALA A 90 -22.75 22.95 23.15
C ALA A 90 -21.83 23.11 24.39
N ALA A 91 -21.02 24.17 24.45
CA ALA A 91 -20.04 24.42 25.52
C ALA A 91 -20.64 24.86 26.88
N ASN A 92 -21.92 24.56 27.14
CA ASN A 92 -22.57 24.84 28.42
C ASN A 92 -23.35 23.62 28.92
N GLN A 93 -22.68 22.48 29.10
CA GLN A 93 -23.06 21.51 30.11
C GLN A 93 -21.82 20.65 30.44
N GLU A 94 -21.24 20.88 31.61
CA GLU A 94 -20.27 19.98 32.22
C GLU A 94 -20.96 18.65 32.55
N ASP A 95 -20.22 17.54 32.42
CA ASP A 95 -20.65 16.13 32.59
C ASP A 95 -21.48 15.51 31.44
N ASP A 96 -20.82 15.20 30.32
CA ASP A 96 -21.03 13.92 29.63
C ASP A 96 -19.78 13.58 28.79
N ASP A 97 -19.21 12.40 29.02
CA ASP A 97 -18.18 11.78 28.18
C ASP A 97 -18.70 11.67 26.74
N GLU A 98 -18.50 12.70 25.92
CA GLU A 98 -18.84 12.67 24.49
C GLU A 98 -17.87 11.72 23.79
N LYS A 99 -18.23 10.44 23.85
CA LYS A 99 -17.49 9.29 23.39
C LYS A 99 -17.33 9.37 21.89
N LYS A 100 -16.28 10.06 21.42
CA LYS A 100 -15.88 10.08 20.01
C LYS A 100 -15.90 8.64 19.50
N SER A 101 -16.80 8.35 18.57
CA SER A 101 -17.01 6.98 18.09
C SER A 101 -15.72 6.46 17.48
N GLU A 102 -15.09 5.54 18.21
CA GLU A 102 -13.84 4.94 17.83
C GLU A 102 -14.10 3.93 16.71
N VAL A 103 -13.69 4.26 15.48
CA VAL A 103 -13.89 3.39 14.32
C VAL A 103 -12.67 2.49 14.13
N ASP A 104 -12.87 1.17 14.16
CA ASP A 104 -11.82 0.23 13.78
C ASP A 104 -11.66 0.21 12.25
N THR A 105 -10.56 0.79 11.79
CA THR A 105 -10.19 0.86 10.37
C THR A 105 -9.28 -0.28 9.92
N THR A 106 -8.95 -1.22 10.80
CA THR A 106 -8.04 -2.35 10.50
C THR A 106 -8.45 -3.13 9.26
N PRO A 107 -9.72 -3.51 9.08
CA PRO A 107 -10.14 -4.27 7.90
C PRO A 107 -9.93 -3.49 6.58
N PHE A 108 -10.17 -2.18 6.59
CA PHE A 108 -9.95 -1.31 5.44
C PHE A 108 -8.46 -1.15 5.10
N ARG A 109 -7.61 -0.93 6.11
CA ARG A 109 -6.15 -0.83 5.93
C ARG A 109 -5.55 -2.14 5.40
N HIS A 110 -5.95 -3.27 5.98
CA HIS A 110 -5.53 -4.60 5.53
C HIS A 110 -5.98 -4.86 4.08
N ALA A 111 -7.21 -4.49 3.72
CA ALA A 111 -7.69 -4.64 2.35
C ALA A 111 -6.83 -3.88 1.33
N ILE A 112 -6.34 -2.68 1.66
CA ILE A 112 -5.42 -1.92 0.79
C ILE A 112 -4.09 -2.66 0.66
N TRP A 113 -3.49 -3.04 1.77
CA TRP A 113 -2.17 -3.67 1.80
C TRP A 113 -2.15 -5.00 1.03
N TYR A 114 -3.09 -5.88 1.35
CA TYR A 114 -3.18 -7.21 0.74
C TYR A 114 -3.65 -7.15 -0.70
N TYR A 115 -4.43 -6.13 -1.09
CA TYR A 115 -4.73 -5.88 -2.50
C TYR A 115 -3.45 -5.54 -3.28
N VAL A 116 -2.59 -4.67 -2.76
CA VAL A 116 -1.30 -4.35 -3.40
C VAL A 116 -0.41 -5.60 -3.49
N HIS A 117 -0.27 -6.35 -2.41
CA HIS A 117 0.50 -7.61 -2.45
C HIS A 117 -0.04 -8.58 -3.50
N ARG A 118 -1.37 -8.69 -3.63
CA ARG A 118 -2.00 -9.57 -4.61
C ARG A 118 -1.79 -9.13 -6.06
N ILE A 119 -1.78 -7.82 -6.33
CA ILE A 119 -1.40 -7.24 -7.63
C ILE A 119 0.03 -7.68 -8.00
N TYR A 120 0.92 -7.76 -7.02
CA TYR A 120 2.31 -8.21 -7.21
C TYR A 120 2.48 -9.73 -7.12
N GLY A 121 1.41 -10.53 -7.04
CA GLY A 121 1.49 -11.98 -7.05
C GLY A 121 1.77 -12.63 -5.68
N ILE A 122 1.65 -11.88 -4.59
CA ILE A 122 1.83 -12.39 -3.22
C ILE A 122 0.45 -12.74 -2.63
N CYS A 123 0.29 -13.97 -2.17
CA CYS A 123 -0.92 -14.48 -1.55
C CYS A 123 -0.69 -14.68 -0.06
N HIS A 124 -1.45 -13.95 0.75
CA HIS A 124 -1.53 -14.17 2.20
C HIS A 124 -2.54 -15.27 2.48
N ASP A 125 -2.06 -16.41 2.95
CA ASP A 125 -2.84 -17.65 3.09
C ASP A 125 -3.91 -17.55 4.19
N ASP A 126 -3.66 -16.73 5.20
CA ASP A 126 -4.56 -16.44 6.33
C ASP A 126 -5.54 -15.28 6.06
N TYR A 127 -5.46 -14.63 4.89
CA TYR A 127 -6.31 -13.48 4.54
C TYR A 127 -7.46 -13.85 3.60
N ASP A 128 -8.69 -13.56 4.03
CA ASP A 128 -9.87 -13.69 3.17
C ASP A 128 -9.94 -12.56 2.14
N TYR A 129 -9.52 -12.83 0.90
CA TYR A 129 -9.52 -11.88 -0.20
C TYR A 129 -10.91 -11.38 -0.64
N ARG A 130 -12.01 -11.97 -0.16
CA ARG A 130 -13.35 -11.37 -0.33
C ARG A 130 -13.43 -10.00 0.34
N ASN A 131 -12.68 -9.79 1.42
CA ASN A 131 -12.58 -8.53 2.15
C ASN A 131 -12.11 -7.36 1.25
N VAL A 132 -11.26 -7.61 0.25
CA VAL A 132 -10.84 -6.56 -0.70
C VAL A 132 -12.05 -5.95 -1.41
N ASN A 133 -13.02 -6.76 -1.81
CA ASN A 133 -14.22 -6.27 -2.49
C ASN A 133 -15.28 -5.72 -1.53
N ILE A 134 -15.26 -6.14 -0.26
CA ILE A 134 -16.13 -5.61 0.79
C ILE A 134 -15.69 -4.19 1.16
N TYR A 135 -14.38 -3.97 1.35
CA TYR A 135 -13.86 -2.70 1.88
C TYR A 135 -13.40 -1.72 0.80
N LEU A 136 -13.01 -2.18 -0.40
CA LEU A 136 -12.53 -1.31 -1.47
C LEU A 136 -13.49 -1.28 -2.67
N ASN A 137 -14.10 -0.11 -2.88
CA ASN A 137 -14.86 0.17 -4.09
C ASN A 137 -13.94 0.23 -5.34
N ARG A 138 -14.55 0.26 -6.54
CA ARG A 138 -13.78 0.28 -7.80
C ARG A 138 -12.86 1.50 -7.94
N PRO A 139 -13.30 2.75 -7.67
CA PRO A 139 -12.40 3.92 -7.71
C PRO A 139 -11.18 3.80 -6.79
N THR A 140 -11.38 3.37 -5.54
CA THR A 140 -10.27 3.16 -4.58
C THR A 140 -9.30 2.10 -5.08
N LYS A 141 -9.79 0.95 -5.59
CA LYS A 141 -8.92 -0.07 -6.18
C LYS A 141 -8.12 0.46 -7.37
N HIS A 142 -8.75 1.22 -8.25
CA HIS A 142 -8.07 1.83 -9.39
C HIS A 142 -6.98 2.80 -8.93
N PHE A 143 -7.27 3.68 -7.98
CA PHE A 143 -6.31 4.62 -7.42
C PHE A 143 -5.13 3.90 -6.74
N VAL A 144 -5.41 2.93 -5.87
CA VAL A 144 -4.37 2.13 -5.18
C VAL A 144 -3.48 1.40 -6.19
N LYS A 145 -4.07 0.75 -7.19
CA LYS A 145 -3.30 0.10 -8.27
C LYS A 145 -2.45 1.10 -9.04
N LYS A 146 -2.97 2.28 -9.34
CA LYS A 146 -2.24 3.33 -10.07
C LYS A 146 -1.05 3.85 -9.26
N VAL A 147 -1.22 4.14 -7.97
CA VAL A 147 -0.14 4.52 -7.05
C VAL A 147 0.92 3.41 -6.99
N ALA A 148 0.49 2.16 -6.84
CA ALA A 148 1.39 1.03 -6.69
C ALA A 148 2.15 0.69 -7.98
N CYS A 149 1.53 0.80 -9.16
CA CYS A 149 2.07 0.23 -10.40
C CYS A 149 2.54 1.28 -11.40
N THR A 150 1.88 2.43 -11.46
CA THR A 150 2.13 3.49 -12.46
C THR A 150 2.08 4.89 -11.81
N PRO A 151 2.88 5.15 -10.75
CA PRO A 151 2.80 6.39 -9.98
C PRO A 151 3.02 7.64 -10.85
N TRP A 152 3.82 7.56 -11.92
CA TRP A 152 4.03 8.66 -12.87
C TRP A 152 2.76 9.09 -13.64
N ARG A 153 1.71 8.26 -13.62
CA ARG A 153 0.41 8.57 -14.24
C ARG A 153 -0.60 9.14 -13.26
N VAL A 154 -0.31 9.16 -11.95
CA VAL A 154 -1.24 9.66 -10.93
C VAL A 154 -1.43 11.16 -11.12
N THR A 155 -2.69 11.58 -11.14
CA THR A 155 -3.11 12.97 -11.33
C THR A 155 -3.87 13.48 -10.11
N VAL A 156 -3.98 14.80 -9.99
CA VAL A 156 -4.78 15.46 -8.94
C VAL A 156 -6.23 14.96 -8.96
N LYS A 157 -6.81 14.76 -10.16
CA LYS A 157 -8.18 14.25 -10.30
C LYS A 157 -8.32 12.84 -9.73
N ASP A 158 -7.32 11.97 -9.91
CA ASP A 158 -7.39 10.62 -9.33
C ASP A 158 -7.48 10.71 -7.79
N PHE A 159 -6.67 11.58 -7.17
CA PHE A 159 -6.66 11.81 -5.73
C PHE A 159 -7.97 12.41 -5.21
N GLU A 160 -8.53 13.39 -5.91
CA GLU A 160 -9.79 14.03 -5.52
C GLU A 160 -10.99 13.08 -5.62
N HIS A 161 -11.04 12.22 -6.64
CA HIS A 161 -12.26 11.49 -6.98
C HIS A 161 -12.30 10.03 -6.52
N PHE A 162 -11.19 9.42 -6.07
CA PHE A 162 -11.23 7.99 -5.70
C PHE A 162 -12.09 7.72 -4.46
N SER A 163 -12.27 8.72 -3.60
CA SER A 163 -13.19 8.66 -2.46
C SER A 163 -13.76 10.04 -2.16
N HIS A 164 -15.08 10.11 -1.99
CA HIS A 164 -15.78 11.29 -1.51
C HIS A 164 -16.00 11.27 0.01
N THR A 165 -15.75 10.13 0.65
CA THR A 165 -15.92 9.96 2.10
C THR A 165 -14.64 10.32 2.85
N LEU A 166 -13.47 9.99 2.30
CA LEU A 166 -12.20 10.19 2.99
C LEU A 166 -11.76 11.65 2.96
N THR A 167 -11.28 12.14 4.10
CA THR A 167 -10.58 13.42 4.21
C THR A 167 -9.27 13.41 3.43
N ALA A 168 -8.70 14.59 3.14
CA ALA A 168 -7.41 14.68 2.46
C ALA A 168 -6.28 13.94 3.22
N SER A 169 -6.28 14.01 4.55
CA SER A 169 -5.32 13.29 5.41
C SER A 169 -5.47 11.76 5.27
N GLU A 170 -6.71 11.26 5.29
CA GLU A 170 -6.98 9.83 5.10
C GLU A 170 -6.62 9.37 3.68
N LYS A 171 -6.80 10.22 2.67
CA LYS A 171 -6.37 9.92 1.29
C LYS A 171 -4.85 9.83 1.17
N CYS A 172 -4.12 10.72 1.85
CA CYS A 172 -2.66 10.60 1.98
C CYS A 172 -2.29 9.29 2.69
N HIS A 173 -3.01 8.90 3.72
CA HIS A 173 -2.78 7.65 4.44
C HIS A 173 -3.01 6.40 3.56
N VAL A 174 -4.05 6.39 2.70
CA VAL A 174 -4.23 5.33 1.67
C VAL A 174 -3.01 5.26 0.74
N THR A 175 -2.46 6.41 0.36
CA THR A 175 -1.27 6.50 -0.51
C THR A 175 -0.04 5.93 0.19
N LEU A 176 0.15 6.23 1.49
CA LEU A 176 1.23 5.67 2.30
C LEU A 176 1.14 4.14 2.37
N LEU A 177 -0.05 3.59 2.68
CA LEU A 177 -0.27 2.14 2.70
C LEU A 177 0.09 1.49 1.35
N ALA A 178 -0.35 2.08 0.24
CA ALA A 178 -0.09 1.53 -1.08
C ALA A 178 1.41 1.57 -1.46
N ALA A 179 2.09 2.68 -1.17
CA ALA A 179 3.52 2.84 -1.45
C ALA A 179 4.36 1.90 -0.59
N GLU A 180 4.01 1.75 0.68
CA GLU A 180 4.75 0.92 1.62
C GLU A 180 4.56 -0.58 1.35
N ALA A 181 3.32 -1.01 1.04
CA ALA A 181 3.03 -2.37 0.61
C ALA A 181 3.78 -2.73 -0.69
N ARG A 182 3.87 -1.80 -1.66
CA ARG A 182 4.67 -1.97 -2.87
C ARG A 182 6.15 -2.20 -2.53
N LYS A 183 6.70 -1.40 -1.62
CA LYS A 183 8.10 -1.52 -1.20
C LYS A 183 8.35 -2.87 -0.53
N GLN A 184 7.46 -3.33 0.35
CA GLN A 184 7.58 -4.65 0.98
C GLN A 184 7.56 -5.77 -0.07
N ALA A 185 6.60 -5.75 -1.00
CA ALA A 185 6.52 -6.75 -2.06
C ALA A 185 7.80 -6.82 -2.92
N GLY A 186 8.34 -5.66 -3.32
CA GLY A 186 9.59 -5.60 -4.08
C GLY A 186 10.79 -6.19 -3.31
N LEU A 187 10.90 -5.87 -2.01
CA LEU A 187 11.94 -6.46 -1.16
C LEU A 187 11.78 -7.96 -0.99
N MET A 188 10.55 -8.46 -0.82
CA MET A 188 10.30 -9.91 -0.71
C MET A 188 10.79 -10.66 -1.94
N TYR A 189 10.47 -10.20 -3.15
CA TYR A 189 10.98 -10.85 -4.37
C TYR A 189 12.50 -10.74 -4.52
N GLY A 190 13.08 -9.57 -4.20
CA GLY A 190 14.53 -9.39 -4.24
C GLY A 190 15.26 -10.32 -3.27
N LEU A 191 14.78 -10.42 -2.03
CA LEU A 191 15.36 -11.28 -1.00
C LEU A 191 15.14 -12.76 -1.30
N ARG A 192 14.00 -13.14 -1.87
CA ARG A 192 13.75 -14.52 -2.34
C ARG A 192 14.76 -14.92 -3.41
N ALA A 193 15.05 -14.03 -4.37
CA ALA A 193 16.05 -14.29 -5.40
C ALA A 193 17.46 -14.45 -4.80
N VAL A 194 17.83 -13.61 -3.82
CA VAL A 194 19.08 -13.77 -3.05
C VAL A 194 19.10 -15.13 -2.36
N MET A 195 18.02 -15.51 -1.69
CA MET A 195 17.92 -16.81 -1.01
C MET A 195 18.14 -17.97 -1.97
N GLN A 196 17.46 -17.98 -3.13
CA GLN A 196 17.57 -19.04 -4.14
C GLN A 196 18.94 -19.12 -4.83
N HIS A 197 19.71 -18.02 -4.84
CA HIS A 197 21.05 -18.02 -5.41
C HIS A 197 22.11 -18.50 -4.42
N PHE A 198 21.95 -18.21 -3.12
CA PHE A 198 22.96 -18.47 -2.09
C PHE A 198 22.68 -19.70 -1.21
N LEU A 199 21.47 -20.27 -1.24
CA LEU A 199 21.05 -21.46 -0.48
C LEU A 199 20.48 -22.53 -1.41
#